data_AF-A0A847YYY3-F1
#
_entry.id   AF-A0A847YYY3-F1
#
_cell.length_a   1.000
_cell.length_b   1.000
_cell.length_c   1.000
_cell.angle_alpha   90.00
_cell.angle_beta   90.00
_cell.angle_gamma   90.00
#
_symmetry.space_group_name_H-M   'P 1'
#
loop_
_entity.id
_entity.type
_entity.pdbx_description
1 polymer ?
#
loop_
_entity_poly.entity_id
_entity_poly.type
_entity_poly.pdbx_seq_one_letter_code
_entity_poly.pdbx_strand_id
1 'polypeptide(L)'
;MILFINTASSENITLALLDGKGEILVKKKIAAKYKQSEKLLVGIDRLMGGRKNLKKLIGIIAVKGPGSFTALRIGITTANTMAFGLRIPVVGVTDGLLEKLIKEGVSNLKKAKVGNYVMPEYGAEPNITTKKQ
;
A
#
# COMPACT_ATOMS: atom_id res chain seq x y z
N MET A 1 -11.91 -5.62 8.26
CA MET A 1 -10.54 -6.05 7.91
C MET A 1 -9.78 -4.88 7.29
N ILE A 2 -8.47 -4.76 7.51
CA ILE A 2 -7.66 -3.67 6.96
C ILE A 2 -6.58 -4.29 6.07
N LEU A 3 -6.39 -3.74 4.87
CA LEU A 3 -5.33 -4.19 3.95
C LEU A 3 -4.10 -3.29 4.10
N PHE A 4 -2.94 -3.90 4.33
CA PHE A 4 -1.65 -3.21 4.36
C PHE A 4 -0.87 -3.51 3.06
N ILE A 5 -0.39 -2.46 2.39
CA ILE A 5 0.36 -2.53 1.14
C ILE A 5 1.69 -1.80 1.30
N ASN A 6 2.79 -2.53 1.16
CA ASN A 6 4.13 -1.96 1.05
C ASN A 6 4.81 -2.41 -0.25
N THR A 7 5.06 -1.45 -1.13
CA THR A 7 5.79 -1.60 -2.38
C THR A 7 7.03 -0.70 -2.43
N ALA A 8 7.49 -0.15 -1.31
CA ALA A 8 8.60 0.79 -1.27
C ALA A 8 9.91 0.20 -1.84
N SER A 9 10.08 -1.13 -1.76
CA SER A 9 11.22 -1.85 -2.33
C SER A 9 10.99 -2.26 -3.79
N SER A 10 12.01 -2.08 -4.63
CA SER A 10 12.04 -2.55 -6.03
C SER A 10 12.13 -4.07 -6.16
N GLU A 11 12.42 -4.78 -5.08
CA GLU A 11 12.63 -6.23 -5.10
C GLU A 11 11.49 -7.01 -4.45
N ASN A 12 10.73 -6.39 -3.55
CA ASN A 12 9.76 -7.09 -2.72
C ASN A 12 8.47 -6.29 -2.56
N ILE A 13 7.34 -6.98 -2.65
CA ILE A 13 6.05 -6.50 -2.19
C ILE A 13 5.76 -7.16 -0.85
N THR A 14 5.40 -6.37 0.15
CA THR A 14 4.88 -6.89 1.42
C THR A 14 3.40 -6.53 1.52
N LEU A 15 2.57 -7.56 1.65
CA LEU A 15 1.14 -7.43 1.89
C LEU A 15 0.80 -8.00 3.26
N ALA A 16 -0.12 -7.39 3.97
CA ALA A 16 -0.70 -7.99 5.16
C ALA A 16 -2.20 -7.72 5.25
N LEU A 17 -2.92 -8.69 5.80
CA LEU A 17 -4.32 -8.55 6.17
C LEU A 17 -4.38 -8.41 7.68
N LEU A 18 -5.07 -7.37 8.13
CA LEU A 18 -5.24 -7.08 9.55
C LEU A 18 -6.71 -7.22 9.94
N ASP A 19 -6.95 -7.57 11.19
CA ASP A 19 -8.27 -7.44 11.78
C ASP A 19 -8.63 -5.97 12.07
N GLY A 20 -9.89 -5.66 12.37
CA GLY A 20 -10.35 -4.32 12.71
C GLY A 20 -9.63 -3.69 13.92
N LYS A 21 -8.99 -4.51 14.77
CA LYS A 21 -8.16 -4.07 15.89
C LYS A 21 -6.70 -3.77 15.52
N GLY A 22 -6.25 -4.15 14.31
CA GLY A 22 -4.86 -3.96 13.85
C GLY A 22 -3.94 -5.17 14.03
N GLU A 23 -4.47 -6.33 14.45
CA GLU A 23 -3.69 -7.57 14.56
C GLU A 23 -3.47 -8.21 13.19
N ILE A 24 -2.27 -8.74 12.94
CA ILE A 24 -1.91 -9.38 11.67
C ILE A 24 -2.59 -10.75 11.58
N LEU A 25 -3.53 -10.90 10.66
CA LEU A 25 -4.17 -12.18 10.35
C LEU A 25 -3.33 -13.00 9.37
N VAL A 26 -2.84 -12.34 8.31
CA VAL A 26 -2.05 -12.96 7.25
C VAL A 26 -0.99 -11.99 6.78
N LYS A 27 0.23 -12.46 6.58
CA LYS A 27 1.33 -11.67 5.99
C LYS A 27 1.91 -12.44 4.81
N LYS A 28 2.19 -11.73 3.72
CA LYS A 28 2.82 -12.30 2.53
C LYS A 28 3.91 -11.36 2.00
N LYS A 29 5.11 -11.91 1.83
CA LYS A 29 6.21 -11.25 1.16
C LYS A 29 6.38 -11.89 -0.21
N ILE A 30 6.36 -11.09 -1.27
CA ILE A 30 6.42 -11.54 -2.65
C ILE A 30 7.66 -10.93 -3.29
N ALA A 31 8.56 -11.77 -3.80
CA ALA A 31 9.67 -11.30 -4.61
C ALA A 31 9.14 -10.75 -5.95
N ALA A 32 9.39 -9.47 -6.20
CA ALA A 32 8.92 -8.70 -7.32
C ALA A 32 10.07 -7.83 -7.87
N LYS A 33 11.12 -8.45 -8.41
CA LYS A 33 12.21 -7.77 -9.14
C LYS A 33 11.64 -6.99 -10.35
N TYR A 34 11.19 -5.74 -10.14
CA TYR A 34 10.56 -4.87 -11.14
C TYR A 34 9.23 -5.34 -11.75
N LYS A 35 8.62 -6.40 -11.21
CA LYS A 35 7.32 -6.97 -11.66
C LYS A 35 6.16 -6.64 -10.73
N GLN A 36 6.17 -5.44 -10.16
CA GLN A 36 5.24 -5.04 -9.11
C GLN A 36 3.82 -4.94 -9.64
N SER A 37 3.67 -4.36 -10.84
CA SER A 37 2.38 -4.23 -11.53
C SER A 37 1.73 -5.59 -11.78
N GLU A 38 2.50 -6.60 -12.20
CA GLU A 38 2.01 -7.94 -12.48
C GLU A 38 1.63 -8.72 -11.20
N LYS A 39 2.44 -8.57 -10.14
CA LYS A 39 2.34 -9.42 -8.93
C LYS A 39 1.47 -8.85 -7.83
N LEU A 40 1.28 -7.53 -7.78
CA LEU A 40 0.58 -6.87 -6.67
C LEU A 40 -0.88 -7.32 -6.56
N LEU A 41 -1.66 -7.16 -7.63
CA LEU A 41 -3.08 -7.51 -7.63
C LEU A 41 -3.31 -9.00 -7.42
N VAL A 42 -2.51 -9.86 -8.05
CA VAL A 42 -2.54 -11.31 -7.85
C VAL A 42 -2.18 -11.67 -6.40
N GLY A 43 -1.24 -10.95 -5.80
CA GLY A 43 -0.87 -11.08 -4.39
C GLY A 43 -2.00 -10.73 -3.45
N ILE A 44 -2.71 -9.63 -3.72
CA ILE A 44 -3.87 -9.17 -2.94
C ILE A 44 -5.01 -10.18 -3.04
N ASP A 45 -5.35 -10.63 -4.25
CA ASP A 45 -6.42 -11.62 -4.47
C ASP A 45 -6.15 -12.94 -3.73
N ARG A 46 -4.91 -13.44 -3.83
CA ARG A 46 -4.46 -14.64 -3.10
C ARG A 46 -4.48 -14.45 -1.58
N LEU A 47 -4.09 -13.27 -1.09
CA LEU A 47 -4.08 -12.96 0.35
C LEU A 47 -5.49 -12.88 0.93
N MET A 48 -6.47 -12.47 0.11
CA MET A 48 -7.88 -12.38 0.55
C MET A 48 -8.69 -13.65 0.31
N GLY A 49 -8.10 -14.69 -0.27
CA GLY A 49 -8.81 -15.93 -0.59
C GLY A 49 -9.89 -15.74 -1.67
N GLY A 50 -9.72 -14.75 -2.56
CA GLY A 50 -10.64 -14.43 -3.65
C GLY A 50 -11.62 -13.27 -3.38
N ARG A 51 -12.52 -13.04 -4.35
CA ARG A 51 -13.35 -11.81 -4.46
C ARG A 51 -14.34 -11.57 -3.31
N LYS A 52 -14.77 -12.61 -2.58
CA LYS A 52 -15.84 -12.50 -1.57
C LYS A 52 -15.43 -11.68 -0.33
N ASN A 53 -14.13 -11.48 -0.09
CA ASN A 53 -13.64 -10.74 1.08
C ASN A 53 -13.29 -9.27 0.81
N LEU A 54 -13.26 -8.83 -0.46
CA LEU A 54 -12.98 -7.42 -0.82
C LEU A 54 -13.93 -6.44 -0.14
N LYS A 55 -15.23 -6.78 -0.06
CA LYS A 55 -16.26 -5.93 0.56
C LYS A 55 -16.17 -5.86 2.09
N LYS A 56 -15.36 -6.73 2.74
CA LYS A 56 -15.13 -6.71 4.20
C LYS A 56 -13.98 -5.80 4.60
N LEU A 57 -13.28 -5.22 3.63
CA LEU A 57 -12.29 -4.19 3.89
C LEU A 57 -13.00 -2.96 4.42
N ILE A 58 -12.48 -2.43 5.53
CA ILE A 58 -12.94 -1.19 6.16
C ILE A 58 -11.93 -0.07 5.96
N GLY A 59 -10.77 -0.37 5.38
CA GLY A 59 -9.76 0.62 5.02
C GLY A 59 -8.46 0.00 4.51
N ILE A 60 -7.60 0.87 3.99
CA ILE A 60 -6.32 0.49 3.39
C ILE A 60 -5.20 1.33 4.00
N ILE A 61 -4.10 0.70 4.35
CA ILE A 61 -2.85 1.35 4.78
C ILE A 61 -1.82 1.11 3.67
N ALA A 62 -1.27 2.18 3.11
CA ALA A 62 -0.25 2.11 2.07
C ALA A 62 1.04 2.79 2.55
N VAL A 63 2.19 2.19 2.25
CA VAL A 63 3.49 2.84 2.49
C VAL A 63 3.73 3.89 1.41
N LYS A 64 3.86 5.16 1.80
CA LYS A 64 4.00 6.29 0.89
C LYS A 64 5.45 6.63 0.53
N GLY A 65 6.42 6.09 1.26
CA GLY A 65 7.86 6.29 1.02
C GLY A 65 8.63 6.67 2.28
N PRO A 66 9.94 6.94 2.18
CA PRO A 66 10.74 6.94 0.94
C PRO A 66 10.92 5.55 0.32
N GLY A 67 11.20 5.48 -0.99
CA GLY A 67 11.33 4.20 -1.71
C GLY A 67 11.44 4.36 -3.22
N SER A 68 11.40 3.23 -3.95
CA SER A 68 11.47 3.20 -5.41
C SER A 68 10.30 3.95 -6.05
N PHE A 69 10.62 4.95 -6.88
CA PHE A 69 9.64 5.84 -7.52
C PHE A 69 8.52 5.08 -8.25
N THR A 70 8.89 4.15 -9.13
CA THR A 70 7.93 3.34 -9.90
C THR A 70 7.11 2.44 -8.99
N ALA A 71 7.74 1.76 -8.03
CA ALA A 71 7.07 0.80 -7.17
C ALA A 71 6.11 1.48 -6.18
N LEU A 72 6.47 2.65 -5.64
CA LEU A 72 5.61 3.48 -4.80
C LEU A 72 4.38 3.95 -5.58
N ARG A 73 4.55 4.47 -6.81
CA ARG A 73 3.42 4.86 -7.66
C ARG A 73 2.47 3.70 -7.91
N ILE A 74 2.98 2.54 -8.27
CA ILE A 74 2.15 1.34 -8.50
C ILE A 74 1.35 0.98 -7.24
N GLY A 75 2.00 0.92 -6.08
CA GLY A 75 1.35 0.55 -4.82
C GLY A 75 0.30 1.55 -4.36
N ILE A 76 0.64 2.85 -4.37
CA ILE A 76 -0.24 3.92 -3.89
C ILE A 76 -1.41 4.14 -4.85
N THR A 77 -1.18 4.12 -6.17
CA THR A 77 -2.27 4.20 -7.15
C THR A 77 -3.22 3.01 -6.96
N THR A 78 -2.70 1.80 -6.79
CA THR A 78 -3.54 0.62 -6.52
C THR A 78 -4.35 0.79 -5.23
N ALA A 79 -3.72 1.24 -4.15
CA ALA A 79 -4.39 1.48 -2.87
C ALA A 79 -5.51 2.53 -2.98
N ASN A 80 -5.22 3.68 -3.60
CA ASN A 80 -6.19 4.75 -3.78
C ASN A 80 -7.36 4.31 -4.68
N THR A 81 -7.08 3.63 -5.80
CA THR A 81 -8.13 3.12 -6.70
C THR A 81 -9.02 2.10 -6.00
N MET A 82 -8.44 1.18 -5.22
CA MET A 82 -9.21 0.22 -4.42
C MET A 82 -10.07 0.93 -3.36
N ALA A 83 -9.49 1.89 -2.65
CA ALA A 83 -10.18 2.66 -1.62
C ALA A 83 -11.36 3.44 -2.20
N PHE A 84 -11.15 4.09 -3.34
CA PHE A 84 -12.17 4.80 -4.09
C PHE A 84 -13.30 3.85 -4.54
N GLY A 85 -12.96 2.72 -5.17
CA GLY A 85 -13.95 1.76 -5.66
C GLY A 85 -14.77 1.08 -4.56
N LEU A 86 -14.16 0.86 -3.39
CA LEU A 86 -14.82 0.27 -2.22
C LEU A 86 -15.46 1.30 -1.29
N ARG A 87 -15.28 2.61 -1.54
CA ARG A 87 -15.72 3.71 -0.67
C ARG A 87 -15.23 3.56 0.77
N ILE A 88 -13.96 3.22 0.93
CA ILE A 88 -13.30 3.07 2.24
C ILE A 88 -12.16 4.09 2.40
N PRO A 89 -11.79 4.47 3.63
CA PRO A 89 -10.65 5.35 3.85
C PRO A 89 -9.32 4.66 3.49
N VAL A 90 -8.36 5.47 3.03
CA VAL A 90 -6.98 5.07 2.80
C VAL A 90 -6.03 6.02 3.53
N VAL A 91 -4.98 5.47 4.11
CA VAL A 91 -3.96 6.25 4.82
C VAL A 91 -2.57 5.88 4.36
N GLY A 92 -1.71 6.90 4.28
CA GLY A 92 -0.31 6.78 3.93
C GLY A 92 0.54 6.75 5.18
N VAL A 93 1.41 5.75 5.31
CA VAL A 93 2.44 5.68 6.37
C VAL A 93 3.82 5.74 5.74
N THR A 94 4.80 6.28 6.45
CA THR A 94 6.18 6.37 5.94
C THR A 94 6.90 5.02 6.02
N ASP A 95 8.16 4.97 5.60
CA ASP A 95 9.00 3.79 5.77
C ASP A 95 9.34 3.53 7.25
N GLY A 96 9.52 2.25 7.60
CA GLY A 96 9.83 1.83 8.97
C GLY A 96 9.49 0.38 9.28
N LEU A 97 9.60 0.01 10.56
CA LEU A 97 9.26 -1.33 11.04
C LEU A 97 7.76 -1.61 10.88
N LEU A 98 7.43 -2.76 10.28
CA LEU A 98 6.05 -3.16 9.97
C LEU A 98 5.07 -2.96 11.13
N GLU A 99 5.44 -3.35 12.35
CA GLU A 99 4.57 -3.21 13.53
C GLU A 99 4.28 -1.76 13.89
N LYS A 100 5.28 -0.88 13.76
CA LYS A 100 5.12 0.56 13.96
C LYS A 100 4.19 1.14 12.92
N LEU A 101 4.40 0.77 11.64
CA LEU A 101 3.58 1.24 10.52
C LEU A 101 2.11 0.81 10.64
N ILE A 102 1.86 -0.42 11.11
CA ILE A 102 0.51 -0.90 11.34
C ILE A 102 -0.16 -0.11 12.46
N LYS A 103 0.52 0.10 13.59
CA LYS A 103 -0.03 0.88 14.72
C LYS A 103 -0.37 2.32 14.30
N GLU A 104 0.55 2.97 13.59
CA GLU A 104 0.35 4.32 13.06
C GLU A 104 -0.80 4.36 12.05
N GLY A 105 -0.81 3.43 11.08
CA GLY A 105 -1.83 3.35 10.06
C GLY A 105 -3.23 3.11 10.64
N VAL A 106 -3.36 2.22 11.63
CA VAL A 106 -4.64 1.95 12.31
C VAL A 106 -5.12 3.20 13.08
N SER A 107 -4.22 3.92 13.75
CA SER A 107 -4.55 5.19 14.42
C SER A 107 -5.04 6.25 13.44
N ASN A 108 -4.35 6.40 12.31
CA ASN A 108 -4.71 7.35 11.26
C ASN A 108 -6.02 6.96 10.59
N LEU A 109 -6.27 5.66 10.38
CA LEU A 109 -7.49 5.17 9.74
C LEU A 109 -8.75 5.49 10.56
N LYS A 110 -8.66 5.48 11.90
CA LYS A 110 -9.76 5.89 12.79
C LYS A 110 -10.17 7.36 12.61
N LYS A 111 -9.25 8.20 12.15
CA LYS A 111 -9.47 9.65 11.91
C LYS A 111 -9.76 9.96 10.44
N ALA A 112 -9.46 9.03 9.54
CA ALA A 112 -9.54 9.22 8.11
C ALA A 112 -10.98 9.20 7.62
N LYS A 113 -11.31 10.12 6.72
CA LYS A 113 -12.59 10.19 6.03
C LYS A 113 -12.52 9.46 4.70
N VAL A 114 -13.65 8.88 4.28
CA VAL A 114 -13.80 8.32 2.93
C VAL A 114 -13.65 9.45 1.91
N GLY A 115 -12.90 9.20 0.83
CA GLY A 115 -12.64 10.16 -0.24
C GLY A 115 -11.26 10.84 -0.17
N ASN A 116 -10.52 10.69 0.92
CA ASN A 116 -9.12 11.07 0.96
C ASN A 116 -8.27 10.14 0.10
N TYR A 117 -7.15 10.66 -0.42
CA TYR A 117 -6.17 9.89 -1.19
C TYR A 117 -4.76 10.09 -0.62
N VAL A 118 -3.89 9.12 -0.88
CA VAL A 118 -2.49 9.16 -0.45
C VAL A 118 -1.61 9.61 -1.60
N MET A 119 -0.68 10.52 -1.33
CA MET A 119 0.38 10.88 -2.26
C MET A 119 1.71 10.20 -1.90
N PRO A 120 2.49 9.73 -2.90
CA PRO A 120 3.85 9.27 -2.69
C PRO A 120 4.75 10.40 -2.18
N GLU A 121 5.63 10.05 -1.26
CA GLU A 121 6.74 10.87 -0.82
C GLU A 121 8.02 10.33 -1.44
N TYR A 122 8.56 11.08 -2.40
CA TYR A 122 9.79 10.70 -3.08
C TYR A 122 10.98 11.19 -2.25
N GLY A 123 11.93 10.30 -2.00
CA GLY A 123 13.15 10.62 -1.23
C GLY A 123 14.25 11.31 -2.04
N ALA A 124 14.00 11.64 -3.31
CA ALA A 124 14.97 12.26 -4.20
C ALA A 124 14.27 13.14 -5.24
N GLU A 125 14.98 14.16 -5.73
CA GLU A 125 14.51 14.99 -6.83
C GLU A 125 14.37 14.17 -8.13
N PRO A 126 13.47 14.60 -9.04
CA PRO A 126 13.35 13.97 -10.35
C PRO A 126 14.68 14.00 -11.11
N ASN A 127 15.17 12.83 -11.55
CA ASN A 127 16.35 12.75 -12.40
C ASN A 127 15.95 13.07 -13.85
N ILE A 128 15.93 14.36 -14.19
CA ILE A 128 15.56 14.86 -15.51
C ILE A 128 16.82 14.93 -16.36
N THR A 129 16.82 14.26 -17.52
CA THR A 129 17.86 14.43 -18.52
C THR A 129 17.80 15.86 -19.07
N THR A 130 18.79 16.69 -18.72
CA THR A 130 18.98 18.00 -19.33
C THR A 130 19.36 17.83 -20.79
N LYS A 131 18.71 18.59 -21.68
CA LYS A 131 18.99 18.56 -23.12
C LYS A 131 20.47 18.93 -23.31
N LYS A 132 21.24 18.08 -24.00
CA LYS A 132 22.60 18.43 -24.42
C LYS A 132 22.50 19.71 -25.26
N GLN A 133 23.16 20.79 -24.78
CA GLN A 133 23.38 22.00 -25.56
C GLN A 133 24.30 21.70 -26.74
#